data_AF-A0A0F9FBJ2-F1
#
_entry.id   AF-A0A0F9FBJ2-F1
#
_cell.length_a   1.000
_cell.length_b   1.000
_cell.length_c   1.000
_cell.angle_alpha   90.00
_cell.angle_beta   90.00
_cell.angle_gamma   90.00
#
_symmetry.space_group_name_H-M   'P 1'
#
loop_
_entity.id
_entity.type
_entity.pdbx_description
1 polymer ?
#
loop_
_entity_poly.entity_id
_entity_poly.type
_entity_poly.pdbx_seq_one_letter_code
_entity_poly.pdbx_strand_id
1 'polypeptide(L)'
;MLQAPAKLNNTLFDVDSLEQEPNRNGYGKGLVAAGEQNKHVVVLTADLAESTRSHWFAEKFPERFFEIGVAEQNMATIASGLGISGKIPFISSYATFSPGRNWEQIRTTIAYNDANVKIAGHHAGVSTGPDGATHQAIEDIATMRAMPNMKVIVPCDVIEAEKATRAAADMWGPVYIRFARAATPVFTTKDTPFVPGKAEIVWSSRGPDVAIIACGPLVYRALIAAKELEEKNIKTIVVNNHTIKPLDELTITAVVKKAKAVVTVEEHSVLGGLGGVRDPEHLKKIGFRKGEAECFALGAKIELDELYTTFGGGAVNTAISFARQGLRTTVVAKVGDDDIGKRVVANLRSEHITPLMVKDKKNKTAYSTILLLPGGERTILVYRGAADMLREQDIPFSKLKSKWAYVTPGRMPLSLMMHIVSSLKRASTRIAINPSGFYLSMGIKKLKALFKYVDVVLMNQEEASVLTGISYTKKRELFRKLDTLVRGIAVMTQGSQGALVSDGRYMYRAGTYKEQKLVDRTGAGDAFGSGFITGLIKKDDITYALKLASANAASVVEHVGAHTGAITEKEFNGRRFKYLDLDIEPLL
;
A
#
# COMPACT_ATOMS: atom_id res chain seq x y z
N MET A 1 29.62 -3.60 11.39
CA MET A 1 30.40 -3.66 12.65
C MET A 1 29.52 -3.31 13.84
N LEU A 2 29.80 -3.89 15.02
CA LEU A 2 29.10 -3.55 16.27
C LEU A 2 29.20 -2.05 16.57
N GLN A 3 28.12 -1.46 17.05
CA GLN A 3 28.10 -0.05 17.40
C GLN A 3 28.56 0.15 18.84
N ALA A 4 29.62 0.95 19.04
CA ALA A 4 30.14 1.25 20.38
C ALA A 4 29.07 1.83 21.34
N PRO A 5 28.12 2.69 20.90
CA PRO A 5 27.04 3.17 21.76
C PRO A 5 26.11 2.07 22.29
N ALA A 6 25.98 0.93 21.59
CA ALA A 6 25.09 -0.16 21.99
C ALA A 6 25.66 -1.00 23.16
N LYS A 7 26.97 -0.93 23.42
CA LYS A 7 27.66 -1.61 24.53
C LYS A 7 27.27 -3.09 24.69
N LEU A 8 27.26 -3.83 23.58
CA LEU A 8 26.91 -5.24 23.55
C LEU A 8 28.03 -6.13 24.11
N ASN A 9 27.69 -7.37 24.46
CA ASN A 9 28.67 -8.34 24.93
C ASN A 9 29.75 -8.59 23.87
N ASN A 10 31.02 -8.39 24.24
CA ASN A 10 32.15 -8.54 23.32
C ASN A 10 32.32 -9.97 22.79
N THR A 11 31.75 -10.98 23.46
CA THR A 11 31.80 -12.38 23.03
C THR A 11 30.52 -12.83 22.29
N LEU A 12 29.63 -11.92 21.88
CA LEU A 12 28.32 -12.30 21.29
C LEU A 12 28.37 -13.20 20.06
N PHE A 13 29.52 -13.28 19.37
CA PHE A 13 29.74 -14.13 18.21
C PHE A 13 30.39 -15.48 18.53
N ASP A 14 30.73 -15.73 19.78
CA ASP A 14 31.16 -17.03 20.29
C ASP A 14 29.95 -17.72 20.92
N VAL A 15 29.26 -18.51 20.09
CA VAL A 15 27.93 -19.04 20.41
C VAL A 15 27.95 -19.95 21.64
N ASP A 16 29.05 -20.69 21.82
CA ASP A 16 29.18 -21.67 22.90
C ASP A 16 29.46 -21.01 24.26
N SER A 17 29.95 -19.78 24.28
CA SER A 17 30.24 -19.04 25.51
C SER A 17 29.14 -18.07 25.94
N LEU A 18 28.09 -17.88 25.12
CA LEU A 18 27.02 -16.94 25.46
C LEU A 18 25.99 -17.56 26.39
N GLU A 19 25.79 -16.91 27.53
CA GLU A 19 24.73 -17.24 28.48
C GLU A 19 23.37 -17.30 27.77
N GLN A 20 22.60 -18.35 28.07
CA GLN A 20 21.26 -18.54 27.55
C GLN A 20 20.28 -18.37 28.71
N GLU A 21 19.47 -17.31 28.70
CA GLU A 21 18.49 -17.06 29.75
C GLU A 21 17.11 -16.77 29.14
N PRO A 22 16.01 -17.32 29.69
CA PRO A 22 14.67 -16.98 29.26
C PRO A 22 14.35 -15.50 29.48
N ASN A 23 13.81 -14.85 28.45
CA ASN A 23 13.44 -13.44 28.46
C ASN A 23 12.47 -13.08 29.62
N ARG A 24 11.53 -13.99 29.95
CA ARG A 24 10.62 -13.88 31.10
C ARG A 24 11.30 -13.77 32.48
N ASN A 25 12.57 -14.17 32.63
CA ASN A 25 13.29 -13.94 33.89
C ASN A 25 13.56 -12.44 34.10
N GLY A 26 13.78 -11.69 33.02
CA GLY A 26 13.94 -10.24 33.06
C GLY A 26 12.68 -9.55 33.58
N TYR A 27 11.51 -10.06 33.21
CA TYR A 27 10.24 -9.62 33.78
C TYR A 27 10.18 -9.80 35.29
N GLY A 28 10.48 -11.00 35.81
CA GLY A 28 10.45 -11.25 37.26
C GLY A 28 11.44 -10.36 38.03
N LYS A 29 12.68 -10.25 37.55
CA LYS A 29 13.70 -9.35 38.14
C LYS A 29 13.22 -7.89 38.12
N GLY A 30 12.65 -7.46 37.00
CA GLY A 30 12.15 -6.10 36.81
C GLY A 30 10.93 -5.78 37.67
N LEU A 31 10.01 -6.73 37.87
CA LEU A 31 8.87 -6.60 38.77
C LEU A 31 9.32 -6.37 40.21
N VAL A 32 10.26 -7.19 40.70
CA VAL A 32 10.78 -7.06 42.06
C VAL A 32 11.42 -5.68 42.25
N ALA A 33 12.27 -5.25 41.32
CA ALA A 33 12.90 -3.93 41.36
C ALA A 33 11.87 -2.78 41.31
N ALA A 34 10.85 -2.87 40.45
CA ALA A 34 9.77 -1.89 40.38
C ALA A 34 8.95 -1.86 41.68
N GLY A 35 8.72 -3.02 42.29
CA GLY A 35 8.04 -3.16 43.58
C GLY A 35 8.81 -2.54 44.75
N GLU A 36 10.14 -2.66 44.77
CA GLU A 36 11.01 -2.02 45.76
C GLU A 36 11.00 -0.50 45.62
N GLN A 37 11.02 -0.01 44.37
CA GLN A 37 11.08 1.43 44.07
C GLN A 37 9.73 2.11 44.29
N ASN A 38 8.62 1.40 44.06
CA ASN A 38 7.29 1.99 44.12
C ASN A 38 6.25 1.08 44.78
N LYS A 39 5.75 1.51 45.95
CA LYS A 39 4.71 0.82 46.72
C LYS A 39 3.35 0.73 46.02
N HIS A 40 3.12 1.52 44.96
CA HIS A 40 1.89 1.48 44.16
C HIS A 40 1.88 0.36 43.12
N VAL A 41 3.02 -0.25 42.84
CA VAL A 41 3.11 -1.45 41.98
C VAL A 41 2.41 -2.61 42.67
N VAL A 42 1.51 -3.25 41.93
CA VAL A 42 0.81 -4.46 42.34
C VAL A 42 0.82 -5.45 41.18
N VAL A 43 0.74 -6.74 41.47
CA VAL A 43 0.82 -7.80 40.46
C VAL A 43 -0.41 -8.68 40.53
N LEU A 44 -1.01 -8.96 39.38
CA LEU A 44 -2.13 -9.87 39.24
C LEU A 44 -1.73 -10.97 38.26
N THR A 45 -2.17 -12.19 38.52
CA THR A 45 -1.95 -13.33 37.63
C THR A 45 -3.21 -14.18 37.53
N ALA A 46 -3.25 -15.02 36.51
CA ALA A 46 -4.33 -15.96 36.28
C ALA A 46 -3.83 -17.42 36.37
N ASP A 47 -3.45 -17.87 37.57
CA ASP A 47 -2.96 -19.22 37.89
C ASP A 47 -1.67 -19.62 37.13
N LEU A 48 -0.84 -18.64 36.78
CA LEU A 48 0.39 -18.85 36.00
C LEU A 48 1.65 -18.25 36.66
N ALA A 49 1.63 -18.06 37.98
CA ALA A 49 2.64 -17.26 38.70
C ALA A 49 4.09 -17.76 38.52
N GLU A 50 4.28 -19.08 38.53
CA GLU A 50 5.59 -19.69 38.32
C GLU A 50 6.06 -19.53 36.88
N SER A 51 5.16 -19.82 35.93
CA SER A 51 5.42 -19.77 34.49
C SER A 51 5.73 -18.37 33.98
N THR A 52 5.13 -17.34 34.56
CA THR A 52 5.33 -15.93 34.19
C THR A 52 6.46 -15.27 34.98
N ARG A 53 6.97 -15.91 36.05
CA ARG A 53 7.92 -15.34 37.04
C ARG A 53 7.33 -14.28 37.96
N SER A 54 6.01 -14.13 38.01
CA SER A 54 5.38 -13.21 38.97
C SER A 54 5.44 -13.71 40.43
N HIS A 55 5.66 -15.01 40.66
CA HIS A 55 5.85 -15.55 42.03
C HIS A 55 7.03 -14.91 42.78
N TRP A 56 8.10 -14.48 42.11
CA TRP A 56 9.20 -13.75 42.76
C TRP A 56 8.75 -12.43 43.39
N PHE A 57 7.75 -11.77 42.80
CA PHE A 57 7.12 -10.60 43.40
C PHE A 57 6.24 -11.01 44.60
N ALA A 58 5.48 -12.10 44.47
CA ALA A 58 4.61 -12.61 45.54
C ALA A 58 5.40 -12.99 46.80
N GLU A 59 6.55 -13.65 46.65
CA GLU A 59 7.43 -14.03 47.76
C GLU A 59 7.91 -12.82 48.57
N LYS A 60 8.18 -11.70 47.89
CA LYS A 60 8.70 -10.49 48.54
C LYS A 60 7.62 -9.52 49.00
N PHE A 61 6.50 -9.45 48.28
CA PHE A 61 5.41 -8.49 48.50
C PHE A 61 4.03 -9.18 48.44
N PRO A 62 3.76 -10.12 49.36
CA PRO A 62 2.55 -10.94 49.32
C PRO A 62 1.26 -10.09 49.37
N GLU A 63 1.25 -9.02 50.16
CA GLU A 63 0.11 -8.08 50.30
C GLU A 63 -0.18 -7.24 49.03
N ARG A 64 0.69 -7.31 48.01
CA ARG A 64 0.56 -6.57 46.74
C ARG A 64 0.44 -7.52 45.54
N PHE A 65 0.26 -8.80 45.80
CA PHE A 65 0.09 -9.83 44.79
C PHE A 65 -1.34 -10.39 44.87
N PHE A 66 -2.00 -10.52 43.73
CA PHE A 66 -3.38 -10.99 43.65
C PHE A 66 -3.48 -12.15 42.65
N GLU A 67 -3.80 -13.33 43.17
CA GLU A 67 -4.18 -14.48 42.35
C GLU A 67 -5.67 -14.38 41.98
N ILE A 68 -5.97 -14.38 40.69
CA ILE A 68 -7.34 -14.21 40.17
C ILE A 68 -7.92 -15.54 39.65
N GLY A 69 -7.12 -16.62 39.68
CA GLY A 69 -7.47 -17.91 39.08
C GLY A 69 -7.52 -17.84 37.56
N VAL A 70 -8.01 -18.88 36.88
CA VAL A 70 -8.07 -18.95 35.40
C VAL A 70 -9.18 -18.05 34.83
N ALA A 71 -9.03 -16.74 34.99
CA ALA A 71 -10.04 -15.73 34.70
C ALA A 71 -9.41 -14.43 34.15
N GLU A 72 -8.74 -14.50 33.00
CA GLU A 72 -8.00 -13.37 32.41
C GLU A 72 -8.87 -12.14 32.13
N GLN A 73 -10.14 -12.36 31.79
CA GLN A 73 -11.12 -11.29 31.55
C GLN A 73 -11.38 -10.51 32.84
N ASN A 74 -11.61 -11.22 33.95
CA ASN A 74 -11.81 -10.61 35.27
C ASN A 74 -10.53 -9.89 35.73
N MET A 75 -9.36 -10.53 35.56
CA MET A 75 -8.05 -9.95 35.88
C MET A 75 -7.84 -8.59 35.18
N ALA A 76 -8.17 -8.48 33.89
CA ALA A 76 -8.07 -7.22 33.15
C ALA A 76 -8.99 -6.12 33.73
N THR A 77 -10.23 -6.46 34.09
CA THR A 77 -11.18 -5.49 34.67
C THR A 77 -10.79 -5.03 36.07
N ILE A 78 -10.31 -5.94 36.92
CA ILE A 78 -9.79 -5.59 38.26
C ILE A 78 -8.56 -4.68 38.11
N ALA A 79 -7.65 -5.02 37.20
CA ALA A 79 -6.48 -4.19 36.93
C ALA A 79 -6.85 -2.81 36.40
N SER A 80 -7.86 -2.68 35.53
CA SER A 80 -8.37 -1.37 35.10
C SER A 80 -8.79 -0.52 36.30
N GLY A 81 -9.60 -1.08 37.22
CA GLY A 81 -10.04 -0.38 38.43
C GLY A 81 -8.88 0.03 39.34
N LEU A 82 -7.90 -0.86 39.55
CA LEU A 82 -6.69 -0.57 40.31
C LEU A 82 -5.85 0.55 39.67
N GLY A 83 -5.69 0.51 38.35
CA GLY A 83 -4.93 1.50 37.58
C GLY A 83 -5.54 2.90 37.67
N ILE A 84 -6.86 3.01 37.59
CA ILE A 84 -7.59 4.28 37.75
C ILE A 84 -7.53 4.76 39.22
N SER A 85 -7.45 3.84 40.18
CA SER A 85 -7.36 4.14 41.62
C SER A 85 -5.94 4.48 42.10
N GLY A 86 -5.01 4.79 41.19
CA GLY A 86 -3.65 5.22 41.53
C GLY A 86 -2.70 4.08 41.89
N LYS A 87 -3.01 2.84 41.51
CA LYS A 87 -2.04 1.73 41.51
C LYS A 87 -1.37 1.60 40.14
N ILE A 88 -0.35 0.75 40.08
CA ILE A 88 0.38 0.40 38.86
C ILE A 88 0.30 -1.12 38.70
N PRO A 89 -0.86 -1.65 38.29
CA PRO A 89 -1.06 -3.09 38.15
C PRO A 89 -0.30 -3.64 36.95
N PHE A 90 0.48 -4.68 37.21
CA PHE A 90 1.00 -5.59 36.20
C PHE A 90 0.12 -6.85 36.17
N ILE A 91 -0.49 -7.15 35.03
CA ILE A 91 -1.23 -8.40 34.82
C ILE A 91 -0.38 -9.37 34.01
N SER A 92 -0.31 -10.62 34.45
CA SER A 92 0.52 -11.67 33.85
C SER A 92 -0.29 -12.89 33.46
N SER A 93 -0.23 -13.25 32.19
CA SER A 93 -0.68 -14.56 31.68
C SER A 93 0.05 -14.86 30.36
N TYR A 94 -0.24 -15.99 29.73
CA TYR A 94 0.30 -16.29 28.40
C TYR A 94 -0.33 -15.36 27.37
N ALA A 95 0.42 -14.95 26.34
CA ALA A 95 -0.02 -14.01 25.33
C ALA A 95 -1.28 -14.48 24.58
N THR A 96 -1.46 -15.80 24.40
CA THR A 96 -2.70 -16.38 23.87
C THR A 96 -3.92 -16.08 24.75
N PHE A 97 -3.74 -15.94 26.06
CA PHE A 97 -4.84 -15.69 27.01
C PHE A 97 -4.94 -14.22 27.45
N SER A 98 -3.80 -13.56 27.64
CA SER A 98 -3.68 -12.13 27.86
C SER A 98 -2.59 -11.55 26.96
N PRO A 99 -2.95 -11.05 25.76
CA PRO A 99 -4.25 -10.44 25.50
C PRO A 99 -5.36 -11.29 24.87
N GLY A 100 -5.13 -12.51 24.38
CA GLY A 100 -6.10 -13.13 23.45
C GLY A 100 -7.52 -13.36 24.01
N ARG A 101 -7.65 -13.88 25.25
CA ARG A 101 -8.96 -14.15 25.89
C ARG A 101 -9.61 -12.90 26.47
N ASN A 102 -8.81 -11.96 26.98
CA ASN A 102 -9.27 -10.72 27.60
C ASN A 102 -9.13 -9.48 26.68
N TRP A 103 -9.02 -9.70 25.37
CA TRP A 103 -8.78 -8.65 24.38
C TRP A 103 -9.82 -7.52 24.44
N GLU A 104 -11.10 -7.89 24.57
CA GLU A 104 -12.18 -6.91 24.63
C GLU A 104 -12.10 -6.09 25.93
N GLN A 105 -11.84 -6.72 27.08
CA GLN A 105 -11.69 -6.01 28.35
C GLN A 105 -10.48 -5.08 28.34
N ILE A 106 -9.35 -5.50 27.75
CA ILE A 106 -8.20 -4.62 27.53
C ILE A 106 -8.61 -3.44 26.65
N ARG A 107 -9.34 -3.67 25.55
CA ARG A 107 -9.79 -2.61 24.65
C ARG A 107 -10.67 -1.58 25.36
N THR A 108 -11.73 -2.03 26.02
CA THR A 108 -12.81 -1.14 26.50
C THR A 108 -12.54 -0.57 27.87
N THR A 109 -11.98 -1.37 28.78
CA THR A 109 -11.77 -0.92 30.16
C THR A 109 -10.39 -0.34 30.40
N ILE A 110 -9.37 -0.77 29.66
CA ILE A 110 -7.99 -0.30 29.85
C ILE A 110 -7.61 0.73 28.79
N ALA A 111 -7.56 0.33 27.51
CA ALA A 111 -6.99 1.13 26.45
C ALA A 111 -7.82 2.39 26.15
N TYR A 112 -9.13 2.23 26.02
CA TYR A 112 -10.04 3.35 25.76
C TYR A 112 -10.05 4.38 26.90
N ASN A 113 -9.98 3.91 28.16
CA ASN A 113 -9.99 4.77 29.34
C ASN A 113 -8.60 5.31 29.74
N ASP A 114 -7.55 5.00 28.96
CA ASP A 114 -6.15 5.30 29.30
C ASP A 114 -5.76 4.85 30.74
N ALA A 115 -6.31 3.72 31.17
CA ALA A 115 -6.06 3.20 32.51
C ALA A 115 -4.60 2.75 32.64
N ASN A 116 -4.01 2.99 33.82
CA ASN A 116 -2.59 2.80 34.08
C ASN A 116 -2.20 1.32 34.30
N VAL A 117 -2.43 0.45 33.32
CA VAL A 117 -2.22 -1.01 33.44
C VAL A 117 -1.09 -1.51 32.56
N LYS A 118 -0.28 -2.45 33.09
CA LYS A 118 0.81 -3.09 32.36
C LYS A 118 0.42 -4.54 32.10
N ILE A 119 0.38 -4.94 30.83
CA ILE A 119 -0.01 -6.28 30.39
C ILE A 119 1.24 -7.03 29.96
N ALA A 120 1.60 -8.08 30.71
CA ALA A 120 2.72 -8.95 30.41
C ALA A 120 2.23 -10.21 29.70
N GLY A 121 2.47 -10.30 28.39
CA GLY A 121 2.12 -11.46 27.56
C GLY A 121 3.31 -12.41 27.45
N HIS A 122 3.23 -13.55 28.13
CA HIS A 122 4.30 -14.55 28.15
C HIS A 122 4.08 -15.65 27.11
N HIS A 123 5.11 -16.48 26.84
CA HIS A 123 4.96 -17.62 25.94
C HIS A 123 4.46 -17.20 24.54
N ALA A 124 4.93 -16.04 24.08
CA ALA A 124 4.59 -15.54 22.75
C ALA A 124 5.49 -16.16 21.68
N GLY A 125 5.01 -16.18 20.43
CA GLY A 125 5.73 -16.71 19.29
C GLY A 125 5.62 -18.22 19.16
N VAL A 126 6.42 -18.78 18.24
CA VAL A 126 6.48 -20.23 17.99
C VAL A 126 7.43 -20.94 18.96
N SER A 127 8.30 -20.18 19.63
CA SER A 127 9.28 -20.62 20.62
C SER A 127 8.69 -21.05 21.97
N THR A 128 7.36 -21.09 22.10
CA THR A 128 6.65 -21.67 23.25
C THR A 128 7.00 -23.14 23.46
N GLY A 129 7.29 -23.87 22.38
CA GLY A 129 7.75 -25.26 22.42
C GLY A 129 6.58 -26.27 22.44
N PRO A 130 6.58 -27.26 23.36
CA PRO A 130 5.74 -28.46 23.27
C PRO A 130 4.24 -28.21 23.46
N ASP A 131 3.84 -27.06 24.01
CA ASP A 131 2.42 -26.71 24.24
C ASP A 131 1.64 -26.50 22.92
N GLY A 132 2.38 -26.39 21.80
CA GLY A 132 1.82 -26.42 20.45
C GLY A 132 1.07 -25.15 20.04
N ALA A 133 0.42 -25.23 18.87
CA ALA A 133 -0.19 -24.07 18.21
C ALA A 133 -1.25 -23.35 19.06
N THR A 134 -1.93 -24.04 19.97
CA THR A 134 -2.94 -23.45 20.86
C THR A 134 -2.35 -22.47 21.87
N HIS A 135 -1.03 -22.52 22.12
CA HIS A 135 -0.32 -21.65 23.07
C HIS A 135 0.70 -20.74 22.38
N GLN A 136 0.72 -20.72 21.04
CA GLN A 136 1.64 -19.89 20.25
C GLN A 136 0.94 -18.61 19.82
N ALA A 137 1.17 -17.51 20.54
CA ALA A 137 0.63 -16.21 20.17
C ALA A 137 1.48 -15.58 19.05
N ILE A 138 0.89 -15.49 17.85
CA ILE A 138 1.51 -14.94 16.63
C ILE A 138 0.75 -13.71 16.09
N GLU A 139 -0.24 -13.23 16.84
CA GLU A 139 -1.14 -12.12 16.54
C GLU A 139 -1.20 -11.07 17.68
N ASP A 140 -0.50 -11.32 18.78
CA ASP A 140 -0.54 -10.52 20.00
C ASP A 140 -0.02 -9.09 19.79
N ILE A 141 1.05 -8.91 19.00
CA ILE A 141 1.57 -7.58 18.64
C ILE A 141 0.52 -6.82 17.83
N ALA A 142 -0.07 -7.47 16.82
CA ALA A 142 -1.06 -6.84 15.94
C ALA A 142 -2.29 -6.38 16.72
N THR A 143 -2.82 -7.25 17.58
CA THR A 143 -4.02 -6.97 18.36
C THR A 143 -3.81 -5.84 19.37
N MET A 144 -2.67 -5.79 20.05
CA MET A 144 -2.35 -4.71 21.01
C MET A 144 -2.03 -3.40 20.32
N ARG A 145 -1.26 -3.45 19.22
CA ARG A 145 -0.87 -2.24 18.48
C ARG A 145 -2.08 -1.50 17.89
N ALA A 146 -3.13 -2.22 17.53
CA ALA A 146 -4.35 -1.64 16.99
C ALA A 146 -5.13 -0.77 18.00
N MET A 147 -4.91 -0.96 19.31
CA MET A 147 -5.65 -0.24 20.35
C MET A 147 -5.14 1.20 20.56
N PRO A 148 -6.00 2.20 20.78
CA PRO A 148 -5.57 3.55 21.15
C PRO A 148 -4.81 3.53 22.49
N ASN A 149 -3.97 4.54 22.74
CA ASN A 149 -3.16 4.73 23.97
C ASN A 149 -2.12 3.65 24.29
N MET A 150 -2.29 2.42 23.79
CA MET A 150 -1.43 1.27 24.03
C MET A 150 0.00 1.52 23.54
N LYS A 151 0.98 1.31 24.42
CA LYS A 151 2.38 1.11 24.03
C LYS A 151 2.68 -0.39 23.91
N VAL A 152 3.55 -0.77 22.98
CA VAL A 152 3.92 -2.17 22.73
C VAL A 152 5.44 -2.30 22.73
N ILE A 153 5.97 -3.11 23.65
CA ILE A 153 7.40 -3.33 23.87
C ILE A 153 7.72 -4.83 23.73
N VAL A 154 8.78 -5.14 22.97
CA VAL A 154 9.24 -6.50 22.67
C VAL A 154 10.75 -6.57 22.92
N PRO A 155 11.18 -6.79 24.18
CA PRO A 155 12.59 -6.80 24.57
C PRO A 155 13.36 -7.95 23.92
N CYS A 156 14.62 -7.70 23.55
CA CYS A 156 15.45 -8.64 22.79
C CYS A 156 16.12 -9.75 23.62
N ASP A 157 16.39 -9.52 24.89
CA ASP A 157 16.93 -10.52 25.83
C ASP A 157 16.50 -10.23 27.28
N VAL A 158 17.03 -11.01 28.22
CA VAL A 158 16.69 -10.91 29.64
C VAL A 158 17.03 -9.55 30.28
N ILE A 159 18.11 -8.90 29.87
CA ILE A 159 18.54 -7.62 30.46
C ILE A 159 17.68 -6.49 29.91
N GLU A 160 17.38 -6.52 28.61
CA GLU A 160 16.44 -5.56 28.03
C GLU A 160 15.02 -5.75 28.59
N ALA A 161 14.59 -6.98 28.90
CA ALA A 161 13.31 -7.22 29.56
C ALA A 161 13.22 -6.66 30.98
N GLU A 162 14.29 -6.76 31.76
CA GLU A 162 14.35 -6.13 33.08
C GLU A 162 14.19 -4.61 32.97
N LYS A 163 14.93 -3.99 32.04
CA LYS A 163 14.85 -2.55 31.75
C LYS A 163 13.46 -2.14 31.25
N ALA A 164 12.86 -2.93 30.35
CA ALA A 164 11.52 -2.70 29.81
C ALA A 164 10.45 -2.77 30.90
N THR A 165 10.53 -3.76 31.78
CA THR A 165 9.57 -3.94 32.87
C THR A 165 9.64 -2.79 33.87
N ARG A 166 10.86 -2.36 34.24
CA ARG A 166 11.07 -1.20 35.12
C ARG A 166 10.57 0.09 34.46
N ALA A 167 10.93 0.35 33.21
CA ALA A 167 10.48 1.54 32.49
C ALA A 167 8.95 1.57 32.35
N ALA A 168 8.30 0.43 32.13
CA ALA A 168 6.84 0.35 32.05
C ALA A 168 6.15 0.73 33.37
N ALA A 169 6.78 0.52 34.52
CA ALA A 169 6.26 0.94 35.81
C ALA A 169 6.20 2.49 35.93
N ASP A 170 7.13 3.19 35.28
CA ASP A 170 7.19 4.66 35.28
C ASP A 170 6.34 5.30 34.17
N MET A 171 5.86 4.51 33.21
CA MET A 171 5.02 4.98 32.10
C MET A 171 3.56 5.05 32.51
N TRP A 172 2.91 6.19 32.26
CA TRP A 172 1.45 6.31 32.38
C TRP A 172 0.72 5.54 31.26
N GLY A 173 -0.46 5.01 31.61
CA GLY A 173 -1.41 4.40 30.68
C GLY A 173 -1.09 2.94 30.34
N PRO A 174 -1.77 2.38 29.32
CA PRO A 174 -1.65 0.98 28.93
C PRO A 174 -0.30 0.65 28.27
N VAL A 175 0.37 -0.40 28.76
CA VAL A 175 1.62 -0.92 28.18
C VAL A 175 1.52 -2.43 28.02
N TYR A 176 1.72 -2.95 26.81
CA TYR A 176 1.92 -4.37 26.55
C TYR A 176 3.41 -4.69 26.43
N ILE A 177 3.88 -5.68 27.18
CA ILE A 177 5.25 -6.20 27.11
C ILE A 177 5.20 -7.68 26.75
N ARG A 178 5.90 -8.06 25.68
CA ARG A 178 5.89 -9.40 25.11
C ARG A 178 7.13 -10.20 25.53
N PHE A 179 6.94 -11.41 26.05
CA PHE A 179 8.04 -12.27 26.50
C PHE A 179 8.01 -13.66 25.86
N ALA A 180 9.16 -14.11 25.38
CA ALA A 180 9.37 -15.48 24.94
C ALA A 180 9.61 -16.44 26.13
N ARG A 181 9.33 -17.73 25.92
CA ARG A 181 9.52 -18.78 26.93
C ARG A 181 10.92 -19.39 26.89
N ALA A 182 11.41 -19.69 25.69
CA ALA A 182 12.69 -20.37 25.50
C ALA A 182 13.85 -19.54 26.04
N ALA A 183 14.91 -20.23 26.49
CA ALA A 183 16.17 -19.57 26.78
C ALA A 183 16.76 -19.02 25.48
N THR A 184 17.22 -17.78 25.52
CA THR A 184 17.76 -17.09 24.36
C THR A 184 19.10 -16.45 24.72
N PRO A 185 19.98 -16.20 23.74
CA PRO A 185 21.31 -15.67 24.01
C PRO A 185 21.23 -14.29 24.69
N VAL A 186 22.00 -14.08 25.76
CA VAL A 186 22.13 -12.80 26.47
C VAL A 186 23.28 -12.01 25.86
N PHE A 187 22.95 -11.06 24.99
CA PHE A 187 23.94 -10.33 24.19
C PHE A 187 23.99 -8.83 24.51
N THR A 188 22.98 -8.29 25.20
CA THR A 188 23.05 -6.95 25.78
C THR A 188 23.80 -6.98 27.12
N THR A 189 24.12 -5.81 27.66
CA THR A 189 24.76 -5.66 28.96
C THR A 189 23.96 -4.71 29.84
N LYS A 190 24.33 -4.62 31.13
CA LYS A 190 23.75 -3.61 32.05
C LYS A 190 23.89 -2.19 31.51
N ASP A 191 24.95 -1.92 30.75
CA ASP A 191 25.22 -0.59 30.19
C ASP A 191 24.57 -0.35 28.82
N THR A 192 24.08 -1.39 28.12
CA THR A 192 23.33 -1.24 26.86
C THR A 192 22.15 -0.28 27.07
N PRO A 193 22.02 0.79 26.28
CA PRO A 193 20.95 1.75 26.46
C PRO A 193 19.59 1.11 26.18
N PHE A 194 18.57 1.54 26.92
CA PHE A 194 17.18 1.21 26.65
C PHE A 194 16.33 2.44 26.94
N VAL A 195 15.63 2.94 25.93
CA VAL A 195 14.73 4.09 26.06
C VAL A 195 13.44 3.76 25.29
N PRO A 196 12.30 3.57 25.97
CA PRO A 196 11.03 3.32 25.29
C PRO A 196 10.77 4.34 24.17
N GLY A 197 10.40 3.85 22.99
CA GLY A 197 10.14 4.66 21.79
C GLY A 197 11.37 5.09 21.00
N LYS A 198 12.60 4.66 21.38
CA LYS A 198 13.82 4.89 20.59
C LYS A 198 14.42 3.56 20.14
N ALA A 199 14.65 3.39 18.85
CA ALA A 199 15.26 2.18 18.32
C ALA A 199 16.79 2.25 18.43
N GLU A 200 17.44 1.12 18.71
CA GLU A 200 18.89 1.05 18.89
C GLU A 200 19.57 0.45 17.66
N ILE A 201 20.58 1.14 17.12
CA ILE A 201 21.40 0.60 16.02
C ILE A 201 22.49 -0.26 16.64
N VAL A 202 22.36 -1.57 16.52
CA VAL A 202 23.25 -2.55 17.17
C VAL A 202 24.42 -2.97 16.28
N TRP A 203 24.27 -2.83 14.96
CA TRP A 203 25.32 -3.08 13.97
C TRP A 203 25.20 -2.11 12.80
N SER A 204 26.30 -1.59 12.29
CA SER A 204 26.32 -0.79 11.06
C SER A 204 27.61 -0.97 10.29
N SER A 205 27.48 -1.13 8.98
CA SER A 205 28.58 -1.08 8.01
C SER A 205 28.51 0.20 7.18
N ARG A 206 29.63 0.66 6.61
CA ARG A 206 29.68 1.91 5.84
C ARG A 206 29.06 1.70 4.45
N GLY A 207 27.95 2.38 4.19
CA GLY A 207 27.18 2.24 2.95
C GLY A 207 26.48 0.88 2.88
N PRO A 208 25.50 0.62 3.78
CA PRO A 208 24.83 -0.67 3.86
C PRO A 208 24.03 -0.95 2.59
N ASP A 209 24.05 -2.20 2.13
CA ASP A 209 23.16 -2.70 1.08
C ASP A 209 21.78 -3.03 1.67
N VAL A 210 21.73 -3.58 2.89
CA VAL A 210 20.49 -4.03 3.54
C VAL A 210 20.35 -3.47 4.94
N ALA A 211 19.17 -2.93 5.27
CA ALA A 211 18.76 -2.64 6.63
C ALA A 211 17.91 -3.79 7.19
N ILE A 212 18.35 -4.37 8.30
CA ILE A 212 17.65 -5.43 9.03
C ILE A 212 17.04 -4.82 10.29
N ILE A 213 15.72 -4.73 10.35
CA ILE A 213 14.99 -4.19 11.50
C ILE A 213 14.37 -5.36 12.22
N ALA A 214 14.82 -5.64 13.44
CA ALA A 214 14.37 -6.79 14.21
C ALA A 214 13.81 -6.37 15.58
N CYS A 215 12.99 -7.22 16.18
CA CYS A 215 12.54 -7.06 17.57
C CYS A 215 12.53 -8.41 18.30
N GLY A 216 12.56 -8.37 19.62
CA GLY A 216 12.56 -9.59 20.42
C GLY A 216 13.83 -10.44 20.24
N PRO A 217 13.79 -11.71 20.64
CA PRO A 217 14.96 -12.60 20.58
C PRO A 217 15.61 -12.74 19.20
N LEU A 218 14.88 -12.46 18.11
CA LEU A 218 15.41 -12.53 16.76
C LEU A 218 16.43 -11.43 16.42
N VAL A 219 16.57 -10.40 17.25
CA VAL A 219 17.65 -9.40 17.10
C VAL A 219 19.02 -10.06 17.12
N TYR A 220 19.23 -11.07 17.97
CA TYR A 220 20.48 -11.84 17.98
C TYR A 220 20.72 -12.54 16.64
N ARG A 221 19.70 -13.19 16.08
CA ARG A 221 19.80 -13.85 14.76
C ARG A 221 20.08 -12.84 13.64
N ALA A 222 19.54 -11.63 13.74
CA ALA A 222 19.87 -10.55 12.82
C ALA A 222 21.35 -10.13 12.91
N LEU A 223 21.95 -10.11 14.11
CA LEU A 223 23.39 -9.85 14.28
C LEU A 223 24.27 -10.97 13.69
N ILE A 224 23.88 -12.23 13.88
CA ILE A 224 24.58 -13.38 13.28
C ILE A 224 24.52 -13.30 11.75
N ALA A 225 23.32 -13.07 11.19
CA ALA A 225 23.13 -12.89 9.75
C ALA A 225 23.94 -11.71 9.22
N ALA A 226 24.01 -10.59 9.95
CA ALA A 226 24.81 -9.43 9.56
C ALA A 226 26.30 -9.74 9.49
N LYS A 227 26.84 -10.54 10.42
CA LYS A 227 28.24 -11.00 10.38
C LYS A 227 28.50 -11.90 9.17
N GLU A 228 27.66 -12.91 8.94
CA GLU A 228 27.79 -13.83 7.80
C GLU A 228 27.64 -13.13 6.43
N LEU A 229 26.77 -12.11 6.35
CA LEU A 229 26.60 -11.29 5.15
C LEU A 229 27.82 -10.41 4.90
N GLU A 230 28.43 -9.85 5.95
CA GLU A 230 29.65 -9.06 5.83
C GLU A 230 30.82 -9.89 5.28
N GLU A 231 30.95 -11.16 5.70
CA GLU A 231 31.92 -12.12 5.14
C GLU A 231 31.73 -12.38 3.64
N LYS A 232 30.51 -12.17 3.14
CA LYS A 232 30.14 -12.27 1.72
C LYS A 232 30.15 -10.92 1.00
N ASN A 233 30.74 -9.88 1.60
CA ASN A 233 30.76 -8.50 1.10
C ASN A 233 29.37 -7.85 0.93
N ILE A 234 28.35 -8.31 1.65
CA ILE A 234 27.02 -7.68 1.70
C ILE A 234 26.96 -6.83 2.97
N LYS A 235 26.94 -5.52 2.82
CA LYS A 235 27.02 -4.60 3.95
C LYS A 235 25.66 -4.42 4.59
N THR A 236 25.60 -4.44 5.91
CA THR A 236 24.32 -4.38 6.63
C THR A 236 24.28 -3.30 7.71
N ILE A 237 23.06 -2.94 8.08
CA ILE A 237 22.76 -2.20 9.31
C ILE A 237 21.65 -2.96 10.05
N VAL A 238 21.84 -3.23 11.34
CA VAL A 238 20.87 -3.96 12.18
C VAL A 238 20.33 -3.03 13.25
N VAL A 239 19.01 -3.00 13.38
CA VAL A 239 18.27 -2.19 14.34
C VAL A 239 17.48 -3.08 15.28
N ASN A 240 17.66 -2.91 16.58
CA ASN A 240 16.75 -3.41 17.59
C ASN A 240 15.59 -2.41 17.75
N ASN A 241 14.45 -2.71 17.14
CA ASN A 241 13.21 -1.97 17.29
C ASN A 241 12.37 -2.57 18.43
N HIS A 242 12.87 -2.46 19.67
CA HIS A 242 12.22 -3.03 20.85
C HIS A 242 10.87 -2.37 21.18
N THR A 243 10.62 -1.13 20.72
CA THR A 243 9.30 -0.49 20.87
C THR A 243 8.57 -0.51 19.53
N ILE A 244 7.53 -1.32 19.44
CA ILE A 244 6.69 -1.43 18.24
C ILE A 244 5.70 -0.25 18.16
N LYS A 245 5.26 0.23 19.33
CA LYS A 245 4.37 1.39 19.45
C LYS A 245 4.69 2.19 20.72
N PRO A 246 4.99 3.50 20.62
CA PRO A 246 5.24 4.25 19.39
C PRO A 246 6.52 3.77 18.67
N LEU A 247 6.51 3.82 17.34
CA LEU A 247 7.70 3.52 16.54
C LEU A 247 8.66 4.70 16.56
N ASP A 248 9.97 4.44 16.58
CA ASP A 248 10.99 5.46 16.32
C ASP A 248 11.10 5.78 14.82
N GLU A 249 10.15 6.56 14.31
CA GLU A 249 10.10 6.92 12.89
C GLU A 249 11.38 7.62 12.41
N LEU A 250 12.02 8.42 13.28
CA LEU A 250 13.22 9.18 12.92
C LEU A 250 14.41 8.25 12.66
N THR A 251 14.70 7.35 13.61
CA THR A 251 15.82 6.40 13.47
C THR A 251 15.56 5.43 12.34
N ILE A 252 14.35 4.86 12.25
CA ILE A 252 13.99 3.90 11.21
C ILE A 252 14.11 4.56 9.83
N THR A 253 13.56 5.75 9.63
CA THR A 253 13.68 6.48 8.36
C THR A 253 15.14 6.79 8.01
N ALA A 254 15.96 7.18 9.00
CA ALA A 254 17.37 7.49 8.79
C ALA A 254 18.18 6.25 8.37
N VAL A 255 17.89 5.08 8.95
CA VAL A 255 18.50 3.79 8.60
C VAL A 255 18.08 3.35 7.20
N VAL A 256 16.78 3.39 6.93
CA VAL A 256 16.19 2.97 5.66
C VAL A 256 16.73 3.81 4.49
N LYS A 257 16.91 5.12 4.66
CA LYS A 257 17.51 6.00 3.62
C LYS A 257 18.97 5.67 3.30
N LYS A 258 19.70 5.02 4.21
CA LYS A 258 21.12 4.66 4.01
C LYS A 258 21.29 3.31 3.30
N ALA A 259 20.27 2.46 3.31
CA ALA A 259 20.29 1.12 2.74
C ALA A 259 19.59 1.05 1.37
N LYS A 260 19.95 0.04 0.56
CA LYS A 260 19.30 -0.22 -0.75
C LYS A 260 18.05 -1.08 -0.62
N ALA A 261 18.00 -1.92 0.41
CA ALA A 261 16.86 -2.79 0.73
C ALA A 261 16.59 -2.81 2.24
N VAL A 262 15.37 -3.20 2.62
CA VAL A 262 14.93 -3.30 4.01
C VAL A 262 14.32 -4.68 4.25
N VAL A 263 14.68 -5.31 5.36
CA VAL A 263 14.14 -6.59 5.83
C VAL A 263 13.68 -6.40 7.27
N THR A 264 12.46 -6.83 7.58
CA THR A 264 11.95 -6.89 8.96
C THR A 264 11.98 -8.31 9.47
N VAL A 265 12.41 -8.52 10.72
CA VAL A 265 12.54 -9.84 11.34
C VAL A 265 11.81 -9.86 12.67
N GLU A 266 10.76 -10.67 12.76
CA GLU A 266 9.93 -10.79 13.96
C GLU A 266 9.43 -12.23 14.13
N GLU A 267 9.26 -12.64 15.38
CA GLU A 267 8.64 -13.92 15.71
C GLU A 267 7.14 -13.72 15.89
N HIS A 268 6.45 -13.39 14.81
CA HIS A 268 5.03 -13.02 14.78
C HIS A 268 4.51 -13.14 13.34
N SER A 269 3.19 -13.12 13.14
CA SER A 269 2.59 -12.99 11.82
C SER A 269 3.13 -11.75 11.08
N VAL A 270 3.38 -11.88 9.78
CA VAL A 270 3.74 -10.75 8.91
C VAL A 270 2.62 -9.70 8.82
N LEU A 271 1.41 -10.06 9.25
CA LEU A 271 0.24 -9.17 9.27
C LEU A 271 0.17 -8.43 10.60
N GLY A 272 0.25 -7.10 10.55
CA GLY A 272 0.03 -6.24 11.72
C GLY A 272 1.15 -6.23 12.76
N GLY A 273 2.21 -7.00 12.56
CA GLY A 273 3.45 -6.98 13.35
C GLY A 273 4.43 -5.87 12.94
N LEU A 274 5.70 -5.99 13.31
CA LEU A 274 6.80 -5.07 12.95
C LEU A 274 6.85 -4.76 11.44
N GLY A 275 6.74 -5.78 10.57
CA GLY A 275 6.72 -5.64 9.11
C GLY A 275 5.47 -4.93 8.56
N GLY A 276 4.40 -4.87 9.35
CA GLY A 276 3.18 -4.12 9.01
C GLY A 276 3.30 -2.61 9.20
N VAL A 277 4.44 -2.09 9.66
CA VAL A 277 4.70 -0.65 9.78
C VAL A 277 5.15 -0.11 8.43
N ARG A 278 4.23 0.47 7.66
CA ARG A 278 4.48 0.99 6.31
C ARG A 278 4.77 2.50 6.37
N ASP A 279 5.83 2.94 5.69
CA ASP A 279 6.12 4.37 5.41
C ASP A 279 5.74 4.70 3.95
N PRO A 280 4.58 5.37 3.72
CA PRO A 280 4.15 5.75 2.38
C PRO A 280 5.09 6.73 1.68
N GLU A 281 5.84 7.56 2.41
CA GLU A 281 6.82 8.47 1.81
C GLU A 281 8.06 7.74 1.31
N HIS A 282 8.57 6.79 2.08
CA HIS A 282 9.70 5.97 1.65
C HIS A 282 9.34 5.12 0.43
N LEU A 283 8.16 4.47 0.44
CA LEU A 283 7.66 3.71 -0.70
C LEU A 283 7.59 4.58 -1.97
N LYS A 284 7.14 5.83 -1.85
CA LYS A 284 7.18 6.81 -2.96
C LYS A 284 8.59 7.11 -3.43
N LYS A 285 9.56 7.26 -2.51
CA LYS A 285 10.98 7.55 -2.84
C LYS A 285 11.66 6.39 -3.59
N ILE A 286 11.32 5.14 -3.29
CA ILE A 286 11.92 3.96 -3.95
C ILE A 286 11.14 3.47 -5.19
N GLY A 287 10.15 4.24 -5.65
CA GLY A 287 9.48 4.04 -6.94
C GLY A 287 8.03 3.57 -6.87
N PHE A 288 7.48 3.29 -5.69
CA PHE A 288 6.05 2.95 -5.51
C PHE A 288 5.21 4.22 -5.40
N ARG A 289 4.79 4.75 -6.55
CA ARG A 289 4.15 6.07 -6.69
C ARG A 289 2.94 6.31 -5.78
N LYS A 290 2.17 5.26 -5.47
CA LYS A 290 1.00 5.36 -4.57
C LYS A 290 1.38 5.37 -3.08
N GLY A 291 2.63 5.06 -2.73
CA GLY A 291 3.01 4.77 -1.34
C GLY A 291 2.49 3.40 -0.88
N GLU A 292 2.15 2.54 -1.84
CA GLU A 292 1.61 1.20 -1.62
C GLU A 292 2.43 0.22 -2.47
N ALA A 293 2.75 -0.94 -1.89
CA ALA A 293 3.46 -2.02 -2.55
C ALA A 293 2.81 -3.35 -2.14
N GLU A 294 2.74 -4.28 -3.09
CA GLU A 294 2.37 -5.67 -2.85
C GLU A 294 3.57 -6.56 -3.19
N CYS A 295 3.88 -7.49 -2.30
CA CYS A 295 5.02 -8.40 -2.44
C CYS A 295 4.53 -9.81 -2.76
N PHE A 296 5.06 -10.40 -3.83
CA PHE A 296 4.85 -11.80 -4.16
C PHE A 296 6.07 -12.62 -3.72
N ALA A 297 5.84 -13.81 -3.17
CA ALA A 297 6.92 -14.71 -2.80
C ALA A 297 7.74 -15.12 -4.04
N LEU A 298 9.06 -14.90 -3.98
CA LEU A 298 9.96 -15.22 -5.08
C LEU A 298 9.95 -16.74 -5.35
N GLY A 299 9.63 -17.14 -6.58
CA GLY A 299 9.57 -18.55 -6.98
C GLY A 299 8.28 -19.28 -6.56
N ALA A 300 7.34 -18.61 -5.90
CA ALA A 300 6.06 -19.21 -5.55
C ALA A 300 5.19 -19.47 -6.78
N LYS A 301 4.44 -20.58 -6.75
CA LYS A 301 3.32 -20.84 -7.66
C LYS A 301 2.07 -20.21 -7.04
N ILE A 302 1.48 -19.24 -7.73
CA ILE A 302 0.25 -18.59 -7.30
C ILE A 302 -0.89 -19.25 -8.07
N GLU A 303 -1.71 -20.01 -7.36
CA GLU A 303 -2.93 -20.61 -7.94
C GLU A 303 -4.00 -19.52 -8.12
N LEU A 304 -4.76 -19.61 -9.22
CA LEU A 304 -5.85 -18.68 -9.53
C LEU A 304 -7.17 -19.44 -9.53
N ASP A 305 -8.15 -18.91 -8.80
CA ASP A 305 -9.49 -19.52 -8.73
C ASP A 305 -10.22 -19.46 -10.09
N GLU A 306 -10.05 -18.35 -10.81
CA GLU A 306 -10.67 -18.11 -12.11
C GLU A 306 -9.68 -17.46 -13.09
N LEU A 307 -9.70 -17.92 -14.34
CA LEU A 307 -8.93 -17.34 -15.43
C LEU A 307 -9.87 -16.67 -16.43
N TYR A 308 -9.79 -15.35 -16.53
CA TYR A 308 -10.51 -14.58 -17.54
C TYR A 308 -9.58 -14.09 -18.65
N THR A 309 -9.98 -14.28 -19.91
CA THR A 309 -9.21 -13.78 -21.06
C THR A 309 -10.07 -12.85 -21.91
N THR A 310 -9.52 -11.67 -22.20
CA THR A 310 -10.14 -10.68 -23.08
C THR A 310 -9.06 -9.98 -23.91
N PHE A 311 -9.48 -9.10 -24.80
CA PHE A 311 -8.60 -8.27 -25.62
C PHE A 311 -8.78 -6.79 -25.23
N GLY A 312 -7.90 -5.93 -25.72
CA GLY A 312 -8.00 -4.51 -25.38
C GLY A 312 -6.78 -3.70 -25.78
N GLY A 313 -6.61 -2.59 -25.05
CA GLY A 313 -5.64 -1.54 -25.34
C GLY A 313 -6.39 -0.24 -25.63
N GLY A 314 -5.78 0.92 -25.30
CA GLY A 314 -6.49 2.20 -25.31
C GLY A 314 -7.28 2.47 -26.60
N ALA A 315 -6.66 2.25 -27.76
CA ALA A 315 -7.31 2.42 -29.06
C ALA A 315 -8.45 1.41 -29.33
N VAL A 316 -8.32 0.17 -28.86
CA VAL A 316 -9.33 -0.88 -29.04
C VAL A 316 -10.51 -0.66 -28.10
N ASN A 317 -10.23 -0.40 -26.82
CA ASN A 317 -11.24 -0.14 -25.79
C ASN A 317 -12.13 1.06 -26.18
N THR A 318 -11.49 2.15 -26.61
CA THR A 318 -12.21 3.35 -27.07
C THR A 318 -13.00 3.10 -28.35
N ALA A 319 -12.45 2.33 -29.30
CA ALA A 319 -13.15 2.01 -30.55
C ALA A 319 -14.43 1.19 -30.30
N ILE A 320 -14.39 0.20 -29.41
CA ILE A 320 -15.56 -0.61 -29.01
C ILE A 320 -16.62 0.29 -28.38
N SER A 321 -16.21 1.17 -27.46
CA SER A 321 -17.10 2.13 -26.83
C SER A 321 -17.77 3.06 -27.86
N PHE A 322 -17.02 3.61 -28.83
CA PHE A 322 -17.59 4.42 -29.92
C PHE A 322 -18.59 3.63 -30.78
N ALA A 323 -18.25 2.39 -31.15
CA ALA A 323 -19.11 1.56 -31.97
C ALA A 323 -20.43 1.20 -31.27
N ARG A 324 -20.38 0.82 -29.99
CA ARG A 324 -21.58 0.51 -29.17
C ARG A 324 -22.48 1.72 -28.95
N GLN A 325 -21.91 2.93 -29.01
CA GLN A 325 -22.64 4.19 -29.00
C GLN A 325 -23.20 4.59 -30.38
N GLY A 326 -23.09 3.73 -31.39
CA GLY A 326 -23.65 3.93 -32.72
C GLY A 326 -22.76 4.72 -33.69
N LEU A 327 -21.48 4.96 -33.34
CA LEU A 327 -20.56 5.68 -34.21
C LEU A 327 -19.87 4.75 -35.20
N ARG A 328 -19.81 5.17 -36.47
CA ARG A 328 -18.98 4.49 -37.49
C ARG A 328 -17.51 4.64 -37.13
N THR A 329 -16.90 3.54 -36.74
CA THR A 329 -15.58 3.55 -36.11
C THR A 329 -14.55 2.74 -36.90
N THR A 330 -13.33 3.27 -36.96
CA THR A 330 -12.15 2.58 -37.48
C THR A 330 -11.02 2.69 -36.47
N VAL A 331 -10.14 1.70 -36.42
CA VAL A 331 -8.97 1.71 -35.52
C VAL A 331 -7.69 1.49 -36.30
N VAL A 332 -6.68 2.32 -36.03
CA VAL A 332 -5.32 2.19 -36.57
C VAL A 332 -4.41 1.72 -35.46
N ALA A 333 -3.82 0.53 -35.61
CA ALA A 333 -2.94 -0.07 -34.63
C ALA A 333 -2.05 -1.14 -35.30
N LYS A 334 -1.13 -1.72 -34.54
CA LYS A 334 -0.27 -2.82 -35.01
C LYS A 334 -0.42 -4.03 -34.11
N VAL A 335 -0.59 -5.19 -34.71
CA VAL A 335 -0.68 -6.49 -34.03
C VAL A 335 0.36 -7.45 -34.62
N GLY A 336 0.73 -8.49 -33.89
CA GLY A 336 1.57 -9.54 -34.43
C GLY A 336 0.82 -10.39 -35.44
N ASP A 337 1.55 -11.04 -36.35
CA ASP A 337 1.00 -12.10 -37.20
C ASP A 337 0.93 -13.43 -36.43
N ASP A 338 0.15 -13.42 -35.36
CA ASP A 338 -0.09 -14.55 -34.47
C ASP A 338 -1.59 -14.71 -34.16
N ASP A 339 -1.95 -15.78 -33.46
CA ASP A 339 -3.37 -16.11 -33.23
C ASP A 339 -4.07 -15.08 -32.33
N ILE A 340 -3.34 -14.44 -31.41
CA ILE A 340 -3.85 -13.33 -30.61
C ILE A 340 -4.20 -12.15 -31.52
N GLY A 341 -3.30 -11.77 -32.44
CA GLY A 341 -3.51 -10.70 -33.40
C GLY A 341 -4.69 -10.97 -34.34
N LYS A 342 -4.83 -12.21 -34.83
CA LYS A 342 -5.99 -12.64 -35.62
C LYS A 342 -7.30 -12.51 -34.83
N ARG A 343 -7.31 -12.93 -33.56
CA ARG A 343 -8.48 -12.81 -32.66
C ARG A 343 -8.86 -11.35 -32.42
N VAL A 344 -7.89 -10.46 -32.18
CA VAL A 344 -8.16 -9.02 -32.01
C VAL A 344 -8.85 -8.44 -33.25
N VAL A 345 -8.35 -8.76 -34.45
CA VAL A 345 -8.96 -8.30 -35.71
C VAL A 345 -10.36 -8.86 -35.90
N ALA A 346 -10.58 -10.15 -35.60
CA ALA A 346 -11.89 -10.78 -35.70
C ALA A 346 -12.91 -10.16 -34.73
N ASN A 347 -12.52 -9.94 -33.47
CA ASN A 347 -13.39 -9.36 -32.44
C ASN A 347 -13.76 -7.90 -32.74
N LEU A 348 -12.85 -7.13 -33.34
CA LEU A 348 -13.21 -5.78 -33.81
C LEU A 348 -14.27 -5.81 -34.91
N ARG A 349 -14.18 -6.78 -35.83
CA ARG A 349 -15.19 -6.94 -36.88
C ARG A 349 -16.55 -7.37 -36.32
N SER A 350 -16.58 -8.20 -35.28
CA SER A 350 -17.85 -8.58 -34.62
C SER A 350 -18.50 -7.40 -33.88
N GLU A 351 -17.72 -6.40 -33.46
CA GLU A 351 -18.22 -5.12 -32.91
C GLU A 351 -18.50 -4.08 -34.02
N HIS A 352 -18.58 -4.50 -35.29
CA HIS A 352 -18.83 -3.64 -36.46
C HIS A 352 -17.79 -2.52 -36.68
N ILE A 353 -16.56 -2.70 -36.18
CA ILE A 353 -15.44 -1.77 -36.38
C ILE A 353 -14.65 -2.19 -37.61
N THR A 354 -14.23 -1.23 -38.42
CA THR A 354 -13.30 -1.48 -39.54
C THR A 354 -11.85 -1.45 -39.01
N PRO A 355 -11.11 -2.57 -38.97
CA PRO A 355 -9.74 -2.56 -38.49
C PRO A 355 -8.77 -2.13 -39.62
N LEU A 356 -8.05 -1.02 -39.42
CA LEU A 356 -6.89 -0.62 -40.20
C LEU A 356 -5.61 -1.03 -39.47
N MET A 357 -5.49 -2.33 -39.18
CA MET A 357 -4.38 -2.88 -38.41
C MET A 357 -3.26 -3.39 -39.32
N VAL A 358 -2.02 -3.03 -38.97
CA VAL A 358 -0.82 -3.60 -39.60
C VAL A 358 -0.40 -4.87 -38.87
N LYS A 359 -0.02 -5.89 -39.63
CA LYS A 359 0.50 -7.16 -39.10
C LYS A 359 2.03 -7.11 -39.06
N ASP A 360 2.59 -7.34 -37.89
CA ASP A 360 4.03 -7.47 -37.67
C ASP A 360 4.43 -8.95 -37.71
N LYS A 361 5.26 -9.34 -38.68
CA LYS A 361 5.75 -10.71 -38.81
C LYS A 361 6.87 -11.06 -37.81
N LYS A 362 7.53 -10.05 -37.24
CA LYS A 362 8.69 -10.23 -36.36
C LYS A 362 8.29 -10.26 -34.89
N ASN A 363 7.34 -9.39 -34.50
CA ASN A 363 6.94 -9.21 -33.10
C ASN A 363 5.58 -9.85 -32.82
N LYS A 364 5.41 -10.39 -31.61
CA LYS A 364 4.13 -10.94 -31.14
C LYS A 364 3.16 -9.81 -30.76
N THR A 365 1.87 -10.09 -30.77
CA THR A 365 0.82 -9.16 -30.31
C THR A 365 1.05 -8.77 -28.86
N ALA A 366 0.75 -7.50 -28.53
CA ALA A 366 0.83 -7.01 -27.16
C ALA A 366 -0.04 -7.87 -26.22
N TYR A 367 0.45 -8.13 -25.02
CA TYR A 367 -0.23 -8.95 -24.02
C TYR A 367 -0.14 -8.29 -22.64
N SER A 368 -1.19 -8.40 -21.83
CA SER A 368 -1.19 -7.89 -20.47
C SER A 368 -1.82 -8.90 -19.53
N THR A 369 -1.13 -9.20 -18.44
CA THR A 369 -1.65 -10.02 -17.34
C THR A 369 -2.11 -9.07 -16.23
N ILE A 370 -3.40 -9.11 -15.90
CA ILE A 370 -3.99 -8.28 -14.85
C ILE A 370 -4.24 -9.17 -13.64
N LEU A 371 -3.56 -8.88 -12.54
CA LEU A 371 -3.81 -9.50 -11.25
C LEU A 371 -4.88 -8.66 -10.54
N LEU A 372 -6.10 -9.19 -10.48
CA LEU A 372 -7.25 -8.56 -9.83
C LEU A 372 -7.29 -8.96 -8.35
N LEU A 373 -7.33 -7.97 -7.47
CA LEU A 373 -7.43 -8.17 -6.03
C LEU A 373 -8.89 -8.07 -5.56
N PRO A 374 -9.26 -8.70 -4.43
CA PRO A 374 -10.53 -8.45 -3.78
C PRO A 374 -10.76 -6.94 -3.58
N GLY A 375 -11.92 -6.44 -4.01
CA GLY A 375 -12.26 -5.00 -3.97
C GLY A 375 -11.95 -4.20 -5.26
N GLY A 376 -11.48 -4.85 -6.33
CA GLY A 376 -11.37 -4.24 -7.67
C GLY A 376 -10.09 -3.42 -7.91
N GLU A 377 -9.15 -3.44 -6.96
CA GLU A 377 -7.77 -2.98 -7.17
C GLU A 377 -6.98 -3.99 -8.02
N ARG A 378 -5.90 -3.53 -8.66
CA ARG A 378 -5.19 -4.35 -9.65
C ARG A 378 -3.73 -3.98 -9.87
N THR A 379 -2.95 -4.99 -10.26
CA THR A 379 -1.59 -4.85 -10.80
C THR A 379 -1.54 -5.39 -12.23
N ILE A 380 -0.87 -4.69 -13.15
CA ILE A 380 -0.82 -5.05 -14.57
C ILE A 380 0.62 -5.32 -14.99
N LEU A 381 0.90 -6.55 -15.44
CA LEU A 381 2.13 -6.94 -16.11
C LEU A 381 1.95 -6.75 -17.61
N VAL A 382 2.81 -5.96 -18.27
CA VAL A 382 2.59 -5.55 -19.67
C VAL A 382 3.73 -5.98 -20.58
N TYR A 383 3.42 -6.77 -21.59
CA TYR A 383 4.24 -7.00 -22.77
C TYR A 383 3.70 -6.16 -23.95
N ARG A 384 4.49 -5.20 -24.42
CA ARG A 384 4.02 -4.24 -25.45
C ARG A 384 4.07 -4.77 -26.89
N GLY A 385 4.91 -5.76 -27.18
CA GLY A 385 4.97 -6.45 -28.47
C GLY A 385 4.93 -5.53 -29.70
N ALA A 386 4.20 -5.97 -30.73
CA ALA A 386 4.03 -5.29 -32.01
C ALA A 386 3.43 -3.87 -31.90
N ALA A 387 2.70 -3.55 -30.83
CA ALA A 387 2.07 -2.24 -30.66
C ALA A 387 3.10 -1.09 -30.54
N ASP A 388 4.27 -1.35 -29.95
CA ASP A 388 5.37 -0.38 -29.86
C ASP A 388 6.16 -0.24 -31.20
N MET A 389 5.85 -1.10 -32.17
CA MET A 389 6.55 -1.18 -33.46
C MET A 389 5.79 -0.49 -34.60
N LEU A 390 4.75 0.29 -34.29
CA LEU A 390 4.05 1.12 -35.27
C LEU A 390 4.98 2.23 -35.78
N ARG A 391 5.10 2.35 -37.11
CA ARG A 391 5.98 3.31 -37.81
C ARG A 391 5.17 4.14 -38.80
N GLU A 392 5.80 5.16 -39.36
CA GLU A 392 5.15 6.08 -40.28
C GLU A 392 4.55 5.40 -41.52
N GLN A 393 5.29 4.48 -42.12
CA GLN A 393 4.84 3.66 -43.25
C GLN A 393 3.62 2.78 -42.95
N ASP A 394 3.35 2.52 -41.67
CA ASP A 394 2.21 1.72 -41.23
C ASP A 394 0.92 2.56 -41.12
N ILE A 395 1.03 3.90 -41.17
CA ILE A 395 -0.10 4.81 -41.03
C ILE A 395 -0.76 5.04 -42.39
N PRO A 396 -2.04 4.66 -42.58
CA PRO A 396 -2.73 4.81 -43.85
C PRO A 396 -3.27 6.24 -44.01
N PHE A 397 -2.39 7.24 -44.13
CA PHE A 397 -2.75 8.67 -44.14
C PHE A 397 -3.88 9.01 -45.12
N SER A 398 -3.91 8.42 -46.31
CA SER A 398 -4.96 8.64 -47.31
C SER A 398 -6.35 8.17 -46.88
N LYS A 399 -6.43 7.25 -45.92
CA LYS A 399 -7.67 6.69 -45.36
C LYS A 399 -8.10 7.38 -44.05
N LEU A 400 -7.30 8.30 -43.50
CA LEU A 400 -7.62 9.03 -42.27
C LEU A 400 -8.57 10.20 -42.53
N LYS A 401 -9.81 9.90 -42.93
CA LYS A 401 -10.88 10.89 -43.12
C LYS A 401 -11.97 10.67 -42.09
N SER A 402 -12.04 11.51 -41.07
CA SER A 402 -13.05 11.44 -40.02
C SER A 402 -13.37 12.82 -39.43
N LYS A 403 -14.55 12.97 -38.81
CA LYS A 403 -14.90 14.18 -38.06
C LYS A 403 -14.07 14.30 -36.77
N TRP A 404 -13.79 13.16 -36.14
CA TRP A 404 -13.04 13.06 -34.89
C TRP A 404 -11.96 11.97 -34.96
N ALA A 405 -10.87 12.19 -34.24
CA ALA A 405 -9.82 11.21 -33.98
C ALA A 405 -9.53 11.18 -32.48
N TYR A 406 -9.54 9.98 -31.89
CA TYR A 406 -9.12 9.76 -30.51
C TYR A 406 -7.75 9.09 -30.51
N VAL A 407 -6.76 9.72 -29.88
CA VAL A 407 -5.37 9.31 -29.94
C VAL A 407 -4.91 8.80 -28.58
N THR A 408 -4.43 7.55 -28.55
CA THR A 408 -3.71 6.95 -27.42
C THR A 408 -2.31 6.58 -27.90
N PRO A 409 -1.30 7.46 -27.72
CA PRO A 409 -0.07 7.39 -28.50
C PRO A 409 0.90 6.31 -28.02
N GLY A 410 0.69 5.73 -26.84
CA GLY A 410 1.60 4.74 -26.27
C GLY A 410 3.03 5.28 -26.22
N ARG A 411 3.98 4.55 -26.81
CA ARG A 411 5.39 4.96 -26.93
C ARG A 411 5.78 5.51 -28.31
N MET A 412 4.80 5.88 -29.13
CA MET A 412 5.05 6.41 -30.46
C MET A 412 5.98 7.64 -30.42
N PRO A 413 6.98 7.75 -31.31
CA PRO A 413 7.83 8.93 -31.40
C PRO A 413 7.02 10.22 -31.63
N LEU A 414 7.42 11.30 -30.96
CA LEU A 414 6.74 12.59 -31.06
C LEU A 414 6.72 13.14 -32.50
N SER A 415 7.77 12.88 -33.30
CA SER A 415 7.82 13.29 -34.71
C SER A 415 6.70 12.68 -35.55
N LEU A 416 6.48 11.37 -35.41
CA LEU A 416 5.39 10.67 -36.09
C LEU A 416 4.03 11.18 -35.60
N MET A 417 3.89 11.38 -34.29
CA MET A 417 2.67 11.95 -33.72
C MET A 417 2.35 13.35 -34.30
N MET A 418 3.36 14.21 -34.42
CA MET A 418 3.22 15.54 -35.03
C MET A 418 2.76 15.45 -36.49
N HIS A 419 3.29 14.49 -37.25
CA HIS A 419 2.84 14.27 -38.63
C HIS A 419 1.38 13.78 -38.68
N ILE A 420 0.99 12.85 -37.79
CA ILE A 420 -0.39 12.37 -37.69
C ILE A 420 -1.36 13.51 -37.36
N VAL A 421 -1.11 14.30 -36.32
CA VAL A 421 -2.02 15.40 -35.95
C VAL A 421 -2.06 16.49 -37.02
N SER A 422 -0.94 16.78 -37.69
CA SER A 422 -0.90 17.74 -38.80
C SER A 422 -1.75 17.26 -39.99
N SER A 423 -1.66 15.97 -40.33
CA SER A 423 -2.44 15.38 -41.42
C SER A 423 -3.95 15.38 -41.10
N LEU A 424 -4.33 14.99 -39.88
CA LEU A 424 -5.71 15.04 -39.39
C LEU A 424 -6.26 16.48 -39.41
N LYS A 425 -5.46 17.47 -39.02
CA LYS A 425 -5.89 18.88 -39.07
C LYS A 425 -6.06 19.40 -40.49
N ARG A 426 -5.21 19.01 -41.44
CA ARG A 426 -5.43 19.31 -42.87
C ARG A 426 -6.74 18.73 -43.39
N ALA A 427 -7.19 17.60 -42.84
CA ALA A 427 -8.48 16.98 -43.14
C ALA A 427 -9.66 17.57 -42.33
N SER A 428 -9.46 18.65 -41.58
CA SER A 428 -10.45 19.27 -40.69
C SER A 428 -11.00 18.34 -39.59
N THR A 429 -10.21 17.36 -39.16
CA THR A 429 -10.57 16.45 -38.07
C THR A 429 -10.34 17.10 -36.70
N ARG A 430 -11.32 16.96 -35.79
CA ARG A 430 -11.15 17.28 -34.36
C ARG A 430 -10.39 16.17 -33.65
N ILE A 431 -9.50 16.51 -32.74
CA ILE A 431 -8.53 15.60 -32.14
C ILE A 431 -8.70 15.60 -30.63
N ALA A 432 -8.98 14.42 -30.08
CA ALA A 432 -8.91 14.14 -28.66
C ALA A 432 -7.67 13.29 -28.38
N ILE A 433 -6.95 13.55 -27.28
CA ILE A 433 -5.78 12.77 -26.90
C ILE A 433 -5.80 12.40 -25.42
N ASN A 434 -5.50 11.14 -25.14
CA ASN A 434 -4.97 10.72 -23.84
C ASN A 434 -3.46 10.50 -24.02
N PRO A 435 -2.58 11.38 -23.50
CA PRO A 435 -1.17 11.40 -23.85
C PRO A 435 -0.39 10.17 -23.38
N SER A 436 -0.87 9.39 -22.42
CA SER A 436 -0.13 8.31 -21.72
C SER A 436 1.09 8.78 -20.94
N GLY A 437 1.55 7.95 -20.00
CA GLY A 437 2.71 8.24 -19.16
C GLY A 437 4.02 8.54 -19.90
N PHE A 438 4.24 7.95 -21.09
CA PHE A 438 5.45 8.20 -21.88
C PHE A 438 5.50 9.65 -22.39
N TYR A 439 4.40 10.18 -22.91
CA TYR A 439 4.37 11.57 -23.38
C TYR A 439 4.49 12.55 -22.21
N LEU A 440 3.82 12.26 -21.09
CA LEU A 440 3.92 13.09 -19.89
C LEU A 440 5.37 13.20 -19.41
N SER A 441 6.15 12.13 -19.51
CA SER A 441 7.59 12.14 -19.17
C SER A 441 8.46 13.02 -20.09
N MET A 442 7.98 13.38 -21.29
CA MET A 442 8.71 14.28 -22.19
C MET A 442 8.70 15.75 -21.72
N GLY A 443 7.81 16.08 -20.78
CA GLY A 443 7.67 17.39 -20.20
C GLY A 443 6.83 18.38 -21.02
N ILE A 444 6.35 19.40 -20.32
CA ILE A 444 5.39 20.40 -20.81
C ILE A 444 5.84 21.15 -22.07
N LYS A 445 7.15 21.41 -22.23
CA LYS A 445 7.69 22.17 -23.38
C LYS A 445 7.45 21.44 -24.70
N LYS A 446 7.70 20.12 -24.74
CA LYS A 446 7.50 19.29 -25.94
C LYS A 446 6.02 19.08 -26.22
N LEU A 447 5.22 18.82 -25.18
CA LEU A 447 3.78 18.59 -25.34
C LEU A 447 3.01 19.86 -25.73
N LYS A 448 3.46 21.05 -25.34
CA LYS A 448 2.85 22.30 -25.77
C LYS A 448 2.78 22.44 -27.30
N ALA A 449 3.76 21.92 -28.04
CA ALA A 449 3.73 21.95 -29.50
C ALA A 449 2.65 21.02 -30.07
N LEU A 450 2.44 19.85 -29.45
CA LEU A 450 1.40 18.89 -29.83
C LEU A 450 0.01 19.40 -29.48
N PHE A 451 -0.17 19.90 -28.26
CA PHE A 451 -1.48 20.32 -27.73
C PHE A 451 -2.11 21.51 -28.46
N LYS A 452 -1.32 22.30 -29.20
CA LYS A 452 -1.84 23.31 -30.13
C LYS A 452 -2.77 22.75 -31.20
N TYR A 453 -2.61 21.48 -31.56
CA TYR A 453 -3.43 20.78 -32.55
C TYR A 453 -4.51 19.91 -31.93
N VAL A 454 -4.68 19.94 -30.60
CA VAL A 454 -5.60 19.07 -29.88
C VAL A 454 -6.80 19.90 -29.40
N ASP A 455 -8.01 19.37 -29.65
CA ASP A 455 -9.27 19.98 -29.23
C ASP A 455 -9.72 19.50 -27.86
N VAL A 456 -9.34 18.28 -27.45
CA VAL A 456 -9.63 17.75 -26.11
C VAL A 456 -8.42 16.98 -25.58
N VAL A 457 -7.90 17.36 -24.40
CA VAL A 457 -6.94 16.53 -23.67
C VAL A 457 -7.65 15.82 -22.53
N LEU A 458 -7.35 14.53 -22.34
CA LEU A 458 -7.89 13.73 -21.25
C LEU A 458 -6.74 13.15 -20.43
N MET A 459 -6.80 13.38 -19.12
CA MET A 459 -5.82 12.88 -18.16
C MET A 459 -6.50 12.57 -16.83
N ASN A 460 -5.86 11.79 -15.97
CA ASN A 460 -6.23 11.76 -14.55
C ASN A 460 -5.54 12.91 -13.78
N GLN A 461 -5.97 13.14 -12.54
CA GLN A 461 -5.45 14.22 -11.70
C GLN A 461 -3.95 14.08 -11.41
N GLU A 462 -3.42 12.86 -11.32
CA GLU A 462 -2.00 12.59 -11.10
C GLU A 462 -1.18 12.96 -12.34
N GLU A 463 -1.64 12.57 -13.53
CA GLU A 463 -1.06 12.90 -14.82
C GLU A 463 -1.05 14.42 -15.06
N ALA A 464 -2.15 15.11 -14.70
CA ALA A 464 -2.24 16.56 -14.74
C ALA A 464 -1.23 17.23 -13.81
N SER A 465 -1.11 16.71 -12.59
CA SER A 465 -0.16 17.18 -11.59
C SER A 465 1.29 17.01 -12.06
N VAL A 466 1.63 15.84 -12.62
CA VAL A 466 2.95 15.56 -13.19
C VAL A 466 3.28 16.49 -14.35
N LEU A 467 2.34 16.71 -15.26
CA LEU A 467 2.56 17.56 -16.42
C LEU A 467 2.83 19.02 -16.04
N THR A 468 2.08 19.53 -15.07
CA THR A 468 2.11 20.95 -14.69
C THR A 468 3.11 21.27 -13.58
N GLY A 469 3.51 20.27 -12.78
CA GLY A 469 4.27 20.46 -11.56
C GLY A 469 3.44 21.02 -10.39
N ILE A 470 2.11 21.08 -10.53
CA ILE A 470 1.19 21.64 -9.53
C ILE A 470 0.47 20.49 -8.83
N SER A 471 0.33 20.55 -7.50
CA SER A 471 -0.41 19.54 -6.72
C SER A 471 -1.87 19.42 -7.20
N TYR A 472 -2.39 18.20 -7.32
CA TYR A 472 -3.80 17.93 -7.67
C TYR A 472 -4.82 18.50 -6.66
N THR A 473 -4.38 18.87 -5.45
CA THR A 473 -5.21 19.59 -4.48
C THR A 473 -5.53 21.02 -4.95
N LYS A 474 -4.69 21.62 -5.80
CA LYS A 474 -4.86 22.99 -6.32
C LYS A 474 -5.56 22.99 -7.68
N LYS A 475 -6.78 22.47 -7.73
CA LYS A 475 -7.57 22.22 -8.96
C LYS A 475 -7.65 23.42 -9.92
N ARG A 476 -7.95 24.62 -9.42
CA ARG A 476 -8.06 25.83 -10.26
C ARG A 476 -6.72 26.27 -10.85
N GLU A 477 -5.64 26.20 -10.07
CA GLU A 477 -4.28 26.54 -10.55
C GLU A 477 -3.84 25.57 -11.66
N LEU A 478 -4.18 24.29 -11.50
CA LEU A 478 -3.98 23.24 -12.49
C LEU A 478 -4.68 23.56 -13.83
N PHE A 479 -5.98 23.85 -13.81
CA PHE A 479 -6.71 24.18 -15.04
C PHE A 479 -6.21 25.46 -15.68
N ARG A 480 -5.96 26.53 -14.91
CA ARG A 480 -5.33 27.75 -15.45
C ARG A 480 -4.03 27.45 -16.19
N LYS A 481 -3.22 26.50 -15.70
CA LYS A 481 -2.01 26.07 -16.39
C LYS A 481 -2.32 25.24 -17.64
N LEU A 482 -3.21 24.26 -17.55
CA LEU A 482 -3.59 23.39 -18.67
C LEU A 482 -4.22 24.17 -19.83
N ASP A 483 -5.05 25.17 -19.54
CA ASP A 483 -5.72 26.00 -20.54
C ASP A 483 -4.72 26.90 -21.29
N THR A 484 -3.52 27.14 -20.73
CA THR A 484 -2.43 27.79 -21.48
C THR A 484 -1.73 26.85 -22.48
N LEU A 485 -1.97 25.55 -22.37
CA LEU A 485 -1.36 24.50 -23.20
C LEU A 485 -2.32 23.96 -24.24
N VAL A 486 -3.60 23.83 -23.89
CA VAL A 486 -4.66 23.23 -24.70
C VAL A 486 -5.65 24.33 -25.05
N ARG A 487 -5.90 24.53 -26.35
CA ARG A 487 -6.81 25.57 -26.82
C ARG A 487 -8.28 25.20 -26.69
N GLY A 488 -8.57 23.91 -26.61
CA GLY A 488 -9.92 23.38 -26.46
C GLY A 488 -10.22 23.00 -25.01
N ILE A 489 -10.66 21.76 -24.81
CA ILE A 489 -11.17 21.27 -23.53
C ILE A 489 -10.08 20.48 -22.80
N ALA A 490 -9.92 20.73 -21.50
CA ALA A 490 -9.09 19.92 -20.62
C ALA A 490 -9.96 19.09 -19.68
N VAL A 491 -9.83 17.77 -19.74
CA VAL A 491 -10.58 16.81 -18.91
C VAL A 491 -9.63 16.16 -17.90
N MET A 492 -10.02 16.19 -16.63
CA MET A 492 -9.29 15.60 -15.51
C MET A 492 -10.18 14.61 -14.73
N THR A 493 -9.91 13.32 -14.85
CA THR A 493 -10.62 12.27 -14.10
C THR A 493 -10.06 12.11 -12.69
N GLN A 494 -10.93 11.78 -11.72
CA GLN A 494 -10.60 11.70 -10.28
C GLN A 494 -11.02 10.35 -9.65
N GLY A 495 -11.12 9.29 -10.46
CA GLY A 495 -11.57 7.98 -9.99
C GLY A 495 -13.00 8.03 -9.41
N SER A 496 -13.17 7.56 -8.18
CA SER A 496 -14.47 7.56 -7.49
C SER A 496 -15.02 8.95 -7.16
N GLN A 497 -14.20 10.00 -7.27
CA GLN A 497 -14.62 11.40 -7.07
C GLN A 497 -15.18 12.05 -8.35
N GLY A 498 -15.27 11.29 -9.46
CA GLY A 498 -15.84 11.75 -10.72
C GLY A 498 -14.81 12.45 -11.62
N ALA A 499 -15.17 13.59 -12.19
CA ALA A 499 -14.33 14.31 -13.15
C ALA A 499 -14.49 15.82 -13.08
N LEU A 500 -13.45 16.51 -13.53
CA LEU A 500 -13.44 17.95 -13.74
C LEU A 500 -13.09 18.27 -15.19
N VAL A 501 -13.71 19.29 -15.74
CA VAL A 501 -13.49 19.73 -17.12
C VAL A 501 -13.34 21.25 -17.14
N SER A 502 -12.40 21.76 -17.92
CA SER A 502 -12.30 23.19 -18.27
C SER A 502 -12.51 23.37 -19.77
N ASP A 503 -13.28 24.39 -20.16
CA ASP A 503 -13.36 24.90 -21.53
C ASP A 503 -12.62 26.25 -21.70
N GLY A 504 -11.84 26.65 -20.69
CA GLY A 504 -11.14 27.93 -20.62
C GLY A 504 -11.99 29.10 -20.09
N ARG A 505 -13.29 28.92 -19.88
CA ARG A 505 -14.20 29.91 -19.29
C ARG A 505 -14.87 29.39 -18.02
N TYR A 506 -15.37 28.17 -18.08
CA TYR A 506 -16.07 27.48 -17.00
C TYR A 506 -15.33 26.21 -16.61
N MET A 507 -15.41 25.89 -15.33
CA MET A 507 -15.05 24.59 -14.80
C MET A 507 -16.32 23.79 -14.46
N TYR A 508 -16.43 22.62 -15.07
CA TYR A 508 -17.53 21.68 -14.87
C TYR A 508 -17.05 20.58 -13.93
N ARG A 509 -17.83 20.29 -12.89
CA ARG A 509 -17.61 19.17 -11.97
C ARG A 509 -18.72 18.16 -12.17
N ALA A 510 -18.35 16.90 -12.33
CA ALA A 510 -19.27 15.78 -12.38
C ALA A 510 -18.91 14.77 -11.30
N GLY A 511 -19.90 14.27 -10.56
CA GLY A 511 -19.76 13.10 -9.71
C GLY A 511 -19.67 11.79 -10.51
N THR A 512 -19.88 10.67 -9.84
CA THR A 512 -20.03 9.34 -10.45
C THR A 512 -21.46 8.85 -10.35
N TYR A 513 -21.88 7.97 -11.25
CA TYR A 513 -23.06 7.15 -11.00
C TYR A 513 -22.72 6.06 -10.00
N LYS A 514 -23.66 5.75 -9.11
CA LYS A 514 -23.51 4.65 -8.16
C LYS A 514 -23.31 3.33 -8.92
N GLU A 515 -22.19 2.67 -8.65
CA GLU A 515 -21.95 1.32 -9.14
C GLU A 515 -22.80 0.31 -8.37
N GLN A 516 -23.30 -0.71 -9.06
CA GLN A 516 -24.01 -1.86 -8.49
C GLN A 516 -23.03 -2.79 -7.77
N LYS A 517 -21.86 -3.03 -8.37
CA LYS A 517 -20.77 -3.84 -7.80
C LYS A 517 -19.45 -3.46 -8.44
N LEU A 518 -18.46 -3.03 -7.66
CA LEU A 518 -17.12 -2.81 -8.19
C LEU A 518 -16.43 -4.16 -8.42
N VAL A 519 -16.03 -4.43 -9.68
CA VAL A 519 -15.39 -5.70 -10.08
C VAL A 519 -13.97 -5.47 -10.60
N ASP A 520 -13.79 -4.58 -11.59
CA ASP A 520 -12.49 -4.35 -12.23
C ASP A 520 -12.39 -2.91 -12.73
N ARG A 521 -11.44 -2.13 -12.21
CA ARG A 521 -11.25 -0.73 -12.66
C ARG A 521 -10.55 -0.58 -14.01
N THR A 522 -10.23 -1.67 -14.72
CA THR A 522 -9.54 -1.64 -16.02
C THR A 522 -10.41 -0.97 -17.08
N GLY A 523 -9.80 -0.08 -17.88
CA GLY A 523 -10.49 0.57 -18.99
C GLY A 523 -11.46 1.70 -18.61
N ALA A 524 -11.67 1.99 -17.32
CA ALA A 524 -12.54 3.07 -16.87
C ALA A 524 -12.20 4.44 -17.51
N GLY A 525 -10.91 4.76 -17.63
CA GLY A 525 -10.45 5.99 -18.28
C GLY A 525 -10.69 6.02 -19.79
N ASP A 526 -10.54 4.88 -20.46
CA ASP A 526 -10.83 4.74 -21.90
C ASP A 526 -12.34 4.88 -22.15
N ALA A 527 -13.16 4.27 -21.30
CA ALA A 527 -14.61 4.35 -21.33
C ALA A 527 -15.12 5.77 -21.05
N PHE A 528 -14.55 6.44 -20.04
CA PHE A 528 -14.83 7.84 -19.76
C PHE A 528 -14.48 8.71 -20.96
N GLY A 529 -13.26 8.58 -21.49
CA GLY A 529 -12.79 9.43 -22.58
C GLY A 529 -13.57 9.26 -23.87
N SER A 530 -13.84 8.02 -24.27
CA SER A 530 -14.68 7.72 -25.43
C SER A 530 -16.14 8.15 -25.22
N GLY A 531 -16.70 8.00 -24.02
CA GLY A 531 -18.03 8.47 -23.69
C GLY A 531 -18.14 10.01 -23.78
N PHE A 532 -17.13 10.73 -23.27
CA PHE A 532 -17.07 12.18 -23.33
C PHE A 532 -17.05 12.67 -24.78
N ILE A 533 -16.16 12.11 -25.61
CA ILE A 533 -16.08 12.48 -27.02
C ILE A 533 -17.35 12.10 -27.80
N THR A 534 -17.96 10.96 -27.48
CA THR A 534 -19.27 10.60 -28.06
C THR A 534 -20.33 11.64 -27.74
N GLY A 535 -20.38 12.12 -26.50
CA GLY A 535 -21.33 13.15 -26.10
C GLY A 535 -21.14 14.45 -26.87
N LEU A 536 -19.89 14.88 -27.04
CA LEU A 536 -19.56 16.03 -27.89
C LEU A 536 -19.94 15.80 -29.35
N ILE A 537 -19.72 14.60 -29.91
CA ILE A 537 -20.12 14.27 -31.28
C ILE A 537 -21.64 14.37 -31.45
N LYS A 538 -22.41 13.90 -30.47
CA LYS A 538 -23.88 13.81 -30.57
C LYS A 538 -24.59 15.14 -30.28
N LYS A 539 -24.08 15.94 -29.35
CA LYS A 539 -24.77 17.12 -28.82
C LYS A 539 -23.93 18.39 -28.75
N ASP A 540 -22.60 18.29 -28.95
CA ASP A 540 -21.63 19.39 -28.77
C ASP A 540 -21.81 20.12 -27.42
N ASP A 541 -22.19 19.37 -26.38
CA ASP A 541 -22.49 19.87 -25.03
C ASP A 541 -21.66 19.13 -23.96
N ILE A 542 -20.96 19.89 -23.12
CA ILE A 542 -20.06 19.34 -22.10
C ILE A 542 -20.83 18.62 -21.00
N THR A 543 -22.03 19.10 -20.62
CA THR A 543 -22.81 18.46 -19.56
C THR A 543 -23.34 17.09 -20.00
N TYR A 544 -23.81 16.99 -21.24
CA TYR A 544 -24.21 15.74 -21.87
C TYR A 544 -23.01 14.79 -22.03
N ALA A 545 -21.86 15.32 -22.45
CA ALA A 545 -20.62 14.55 -22.52
C ALA A 545 -20.18 13.99 -21.17
N LEU A 546 -20.26 14.77 -20.09
CA LEU A 546 -19.98 14.31 -18.73
C LEU A 546 -20.96 13.22 -18.28
N LYS A 547 -22.26 13.36 -18.57
CA LYS A 547 -23.27 12.34 -18.26
C LYS A 547 -22.95 11.01 -18.94
N LEU A 548 -22.65 11.04 -20.24
CA LEU A 548 -22.33 9.83 -21.00
C LEU A 548 -20.99 9.22 -20.57
N ALA A 549 -19.98 10.05 -20.34
CA ALA A 549 -18.66 9.62 -19.88
C ALA A 549 -18.74 8.89 -18.52
N SER A 550 -19.41 9.51 -17.53
CA SER A 550 -19.56 8.93 -16.20
C SER A 550 -20.41 7.66 -16.23
N ALA A 551 -21.46 7.61 -17.05
CA ALA A 551 -22.31 6.41 -17.19
C ALA A 551 -21.52 5.23 -17.76
N ASN A 552 -20.75 5.49 -18.82
CA ASN A 552 -19.97 4.47 -19.48
C ASN A 552 -18.83 3.94 -18.57
N ALA A 553 -18.16 4.84 -17.86
CA ALA A 553 -17.12 4.46 -16.90
C ALA A 553 -17.69 3.62 -15.73
N ALA A 554 -18.83 4.04 -15.16
CA ALA A 554 -19.48 3.32 -14.06
C ALA A 554 -19.90 1.90 -14.45
N SER A 555 -20.39 1.69 -15.68
CA SER A 555 -20.76 0.36 -16.16
C SER A 555 -19.55 -0.53 -16.47
N VAL A 556 -18.47 0.03 -17.01
CA VAL A 556 -17.25 -0.73 -17.29
C VAL A 556 -16.64 -1.30 -16.03
N VAL A 557 -16.61 -0.53 -14.92
CA VAL A 557 -15.99 -1.01 -13.68
C VAL A 557 -16.74 -2.13 -12.96
N GLU A 558 -17.95 -2.44 -13.42
CA GLU A 558 -18.81 -3.52 -12.89
C GLU A 558 -18.56 -4.86 -13.55
N HIS A 559 -17.68 -4.91 -14.55
CA HIS A 559 -17.44 -6.11 -15.35
C HIS A 559 -15.94 -6.37 -15.43
N VAL A 560 -15.55 -7.65 -15.49
CA VAL A 560 -14.15 -8.02 -15.72
C VAL A 560 -13.74 -7.61 -17.14
N GLY A 561 -12.61 -6.91 -17.25
CA GLY A 561 -12.03 -6.50 -18.53
C GLY A 561 -12.30 -5.03 -18.90
N ALA A 562 -11.55 -4.55 -19.88
CA ALA A 562 -11.41 -3.10 -20.13
C ALA A 562 -12.59 -2.44 -20.88
N HIS A 563 -13.48 -3.23 -21.47
CA HIS A 563 -14.56 -2.72 -22.32
C HIS A 563 -15.83 -3.59 -22.26
N THR A 564 -15.85 -4.66 -21.47
CA THR A 564 -16.97 -5.61 -21.42
C THR A 564 -18.27 -4.88 -21.07
N GLY A 565 -18.24 -4.04 -20.04
CA GLY A 565 -19.36 -3.22 -19.59
C GLY A 565 -19.55 -1.90 -20.35
N ALA A 566 -18.90 -1.68 -21.49
CA ALA A 566 -19.11 -0.46 -22.28
C ALA A 566 -20.54 -0.42 -22.79
N ILE A 567 -21.27 0.64 -22.43
CA ILE A 567 -22.71 0.75 -22.65
C ILE A 567 -23.05 1.11 -24.09
N THR A 568 -24.21 0.66 -24.54
CA THR A 568 -24.85 1.05 -25.79
C THR A 568 -25.64 2.35 -25.63
N GLU A 569 -26.04 2.94 -26.76
CA GLU A 569 -26.93 4.11 -26.75
C GLU A 569 -28.29 3.82 -26.09
N LYS A 570 -28.82 2.60 -26.25
CA LYS A 570 -30.09 2.20 -25.63
C LYS A 570 -29.98 2.13 -24.11
N GLU A 571 -28.87 1.61 -23.59
CA GLU A 571 -28.63 1.49 -22.15
C GLU A 571 -28.40 2.85 -21.50
N PHE A 572 -27.69 3.76 -22.17
CA PHE A 572 -27.51 5.12 -21.68
C PHE A 572 -28.85 5.86 -21.49
N ASN A 573 -29.79 5.68 -22.42
CA ASN A 573 -31.14 6.26 -22.33
C ASN A 573 -32.07 5.53 -21.35
N GLY A 574 -31.58 4.50 -20.65
CA GLY A 574 -32.32 3.77 -19.64
C GLY A 574 -32.59 4.57 -18.36
N ARG A 575 -33.34 3.98 -17.42
CA ARG A 575 -33.71 4.64 -16.14
C ARG A 575 -32.52 4.92 -15.22
N ARG A 576 -31.41 4.18 -15.40
CA ARG A 576 -30.25 4.19 -14.51
C ARG A 576 -29.43 5.50 -14.59
N PHE A 577 -29.26 6.06 -15.78
CA PHE A 577 -28.32 7.17 -16.02
C PHE A 577 -29.03 8.53 -16.18
N LYS A 578 -30.09 8.75 -15.40
CA LYS A 578 -30.92 9.96 -15.50
C LYS A 578 -30.34 11.18 -14.78
N TYR A 579 -29.83 10.97 -13.56
CA TYR A 579 -29.35 12.04 -12.70
C TYR A 579 -27.87 11.84 -12.39
N LEU A 580 -27.06 12.85 -12.72
CA LEU A 580 -25.66 12.95 -12.35
C LEU A 580 -25.49 14.27 -11.62
N ASP A 581 -24.84 14.22 -10.47
CA ASP A 581 -24.44 15.41 -9.75
C ASP A 581 -23.45 16.20 -10.60
N LEU A 582 -23.84 17.41 -10.98
CA LEU A 582 -23.16 18.27 -11.93
C LEU A 582 -23.20 19.71 -11.43
N ASP A 583 -22.03 20.33 -11.37
CA ASP A 583 -21.84 21.70 -10.95
C ASP A 583 -20.98 22.45 -11.98
N ILE A 584 -21.28 23.73 -12.19
CA ILE A 584 -20.62 24.57 -13.19
C ILE A 584 -20.28 25.90 -12.54
N GLU A 585 -18.99 26.20 -12.44
CA GLU A 585 -18.50 27.45 -11.89
C GLU A 585 -17.63 28.22 -12.90
N PRO A 586 -17.60 29.56 -12.85
CA PRO A 586 -16.60 30.34 -13.57
C PRO A 586 -15.18 29.93 -13.15
N LEU A 587 -14.26 29.84 -14.12
CA LEU A 587 -12.85 29.53 -13.84
C LEU A 587 -12.08 30.72 -13.22
N LEU A 588 -12.60 31.94 -13.41
CA LEU A 588 -12.01 33.20 -12.93
C LEU A 588 -12.09 33.32 -11.40
#